data_AF-A0A453EQU1-F1
#
_entry.id   AF-A0A453EQU1-F1
#
_cell.length_a   1.000
_cell.length_b   1.000
_cell.length_c   1.000
_cell.angle_alpha   90.00
_cell.angle_beta   90.00
_cell.angle_gamma   90.00
#
_symmetry.space_group_name_H-M   'P 1'
#
loop_
_entity.id
_entity.type
_entity.pdbx_description
1 polymer ?
#
loop_
_entity_poly.entity_id
_entity_poly.type
_entity_poly.pdbx_seq_one_letter_code
_entity_poly.pdbx_strand_id
1 'polypeptide(L)'
;RLMLIGRIAPDGRLNGRVKYEVTENLFAQMNAQLTNEPGYSQGMFNLDYKGKDFRTQCQVGNNGFYGGNYIQSVTKNLSLGTEGFWLQQQRKSGVGFLARYDTKNMVATGQIASTGLVSLSYVQKVSNKVSLATDFMYNHMSKDVTASVGYDYIMRQSRLRGKVDTNGAVSALLEEKINPYATLVLSAEIDHWKKDNKFGFGVRVGE
;
A
#
# COMPACT_ATOMS: atom_id res chain seq x y z
N ARG A 1 12.14 -18.50 -6.70
CA ARG A 1 12.16 -18.85 -5.25
C ARG A 1 10.72 -18.90 -4.72
N LEU A 2 10.43 -19.73 -3.73
CA LEU A 2 9.10 -19.85 -3.12
C LEU A 2 9.14 -19.18 -1.74
N MET A 3 8.19 -18.29 -1.46
CA MET A 3 7.99 -17.68 -0.15
C MET A 3 6.57 -18.02 0.31
N LEU A 4 6.47 -18.61 1.50
CA LEU A 4 5.21 -18.96 2.14
C LEU A 4 5.13 -18.23 3.48
N ILE A 5 4.02 -17.54 3.73
CA ILE A 5 3.71 -16.94 5.02
C ILE A 5 2.31 -17.41 5.38
N GLY A 6 2.17 -18.14 6.48
CA GLY A 6 0.89 -18.46 7.09
C GLY A 6 0.77 -17.74 8.43
N ARG A 7 -0.38 -17.12 8.69
CA ARG A 7 -0.75 -16.57 10.00
C ARG A 7 -2.08 -17.16 10.41
N ILE A 8 -2.15 -17.63 11.64
CA ILE A 8 -3.38 -18.15 12.24
C ILE A 8 -3.65 -17.28 13.45
N ALA A 9 -4.82 -16.64 13.47
CA ALA A 9 -5.28 -15.89 14.62
C ALA A 9 -6.04 -16.82 15.58
N PRO A 10 -6.06 -16.52 16.89
CA PRO A 10 -6.71 -17.37 17.90
C PRO A 10 -8.23 -17.51 17.73
N ASP A 11 -8.84 -16.60 16.96
CA ASP A 11 -10.25 -16.61 16.57
C ASP A 11 -10.57 -17.59 15.42
N GLY A 12 -9.57 -18.34 14.94
CA GLY A 12 -9.70 -19.31 13.85
C GLY A 12 -9.53 -18.71 12.46
N ARG A 13 -9.15 -17.43 12.34
CA ARG A 13 -8.88 -16.82 11.03
C ARG A 13 -7.50 -17.21 10.52
N LEU A 14 -7.45 -17.75 9.31
CA LEU A 14 -6.21 -18.15 8.65
C LEU A 14 -5.92 -17.21 7.49
N ASN A 15 -4.73 -16.61 7.47
CA ASN A 15 -4.22 -15.81 6.36
C ASN A 15 -2.95 -16.44 5.82
N GLY A 16 -3.04 -17.06 4.66
CA GLY A 16 -1.93 -17.65 3.92
C GLY A 16 -1.56 -16.77 2.72
N ARG A 17 -0.27 -16.47 2.57
CA ARG A 17 0.31 -15.81 1.39
C ARG A 17 1.40 -16.69 0.82
N VAL A 18 1.22 -17.07 -0.43
CA VAL A 18 2.18 -17.80 -1.23
C VAL A 18 2.70 -16.87 -2.31
N LYS A 19 4.00 -16.66 -2.41
CA LYS A 19 4.64 -16.01 -3.54
C LYS A 19 5.57 -17.01 -4.20
N TYR A 20 5.28 -17.33 -5.45
CA TYR A 20 6.04 -18.26 -6.25
C TYR A 20 6.62 -17.54 -7.46
N GLU A 21 7.93 -17.49 -7.55
CA GLU A 21 8.61 -16.95 -8.73
C GLU A 21 8.77 -18.08 -9.75
N VAL A 22 7.94 -18.05 -10.79
CA VAL A 22 7.91 -19.09 -11.86
C VAL A 22 9.11 -18.92 -12.77
N THR A 23 9.48 -17.67 -13.08
CA THR A 23 10.63 -17.30 -13.92
C THR A 23 11.17 -15.96 -13.40
N GLU A 24 12.36 -15.53 -13.83
CA GLU A 24 12.93 -14.21 -13.47
C GLU A 24 11.99 -13.04 -13.80
N ASN A 25 11.13 -13.23 -14.81
CA ASN A 25 10.19 -12.22 -15.30
C ASN A 25 8.74 -12.51 -14.90
N LEU A 26 8.43 -13.65 -14.27
CA LEU A 26 7.05 -14.05 -13.95
C LEU A 26 6.93 -14.43 -12.48
N PHE A 27 6.10 -13.67 -11.77
CA PHE A 27 5.84 -13.84 -10.34
C PHE A 27 4.36 -14.17 -10.17
N ALA A 28 4.08 -15.32 -9.56
CA ALA A 28 2.74 -15.67 -9.11
C ALA A 28 2.64 -15.42 -7.61
N GLN A 29 1.52 -14.89 -7.16
CA GLN A 29 1.22 -14.68 -5.76
C GLN A 29 -0.21 -15.08 -5.46
N MET A 30 -0.41 -15.95 -4.49
CA MET A 30 -1.72 -16.35 -4.01
C MET A 30 -1.87 -15.88 -2.56
N ASN A 31 -2.94 -15.16 -2.27
CA ASN A 31 -3.36 -14.79 -0.93
C ASN A 31 -4.66 -15.54 -0.63
N ALA A 32 -4.74 -16.21 0.51
CA ALA A 32 -5.89 -16.95 0.97
C ALA A 32 -6.21 -16.50 2.39
N GLN A 33 -7.34 -15.80 2.56
CA GLN A 33 -7.86 -15.42 3.86
C GLN A 33 -9.11 -16.24 4.14
N LEU A 34 -8.97 -17.26 4.98
CA LEU A 34 -10.07 -18.03 5.53
C LEU A 34 -10.55 -17.36 6.82
N THR A 35 -11.84 -17.08 6.88
CA THR A 35 -12.53 -16.61 8.09
C THR A 35 -13.56 -17.67 8.47
N ASN A 36 -13.81 -17.83 9.77
CA ASN A 36 -14.74 -18.82 10.32
C ASN A 36 -16.22 -18.51 9.97
N GLU A 37 -16.51 -17.31 9.45
CA GLU A 37 -17.83 -16.91 8.96
C GLU A 37 -18.08 -17.47 7.54
N PRO A 38 -19.19 -18.22 7.33
CA PRO A 38 -19.55 -18.72 6.01
C PRO A 38 -19.70 -17.57 5.01
N GLY A 39 -18.99 -17.63 3.88
CA GLY A 39 -19.10 -16.66 2.79
C GLY A 39 -18.11 -15.48 2.82
N TYR A 40 -17.32 -15.31 3.89
CA TYR A 40 -16.31 -14.24 3.99
C TYR A 40 -14.87 -14.70 3.69
N SER A 41 -14.69 -15.95 3.25
CA SER A 41 -13.39 -16.45 2.82
C SER A 41 -13.01 -15.86 1.47
N GLN A 42 -11.92 -15.10 1.44
CA GLN A 42 -11.42 -14.42 0.24
C GLN A 42 -10.10 -15.05 -0.20
N GLY A 43 -10.08 -15.58 -1.42
CA GLY A 43 -8.84 -15.95 -2.11
C GLY A 43 -8.54 -14.90 -3.17
N MET A 44 -7.29 -14.52 -3.35
CA MET A 44 -6.85 -13.63 -4.43
C MET A 44 -5.57 -14.15 -5.05
N PHE A 45 -5.55 -14.26 -6.36
CA PHE A 45 -4.45 -14.76 -7.15
C PHE A 45 -3.93 -13.66 -8.07
N ASN A 46 -2.68 -13.28 -7.89
CA ASN A 46 -1.99 -12.21 -8.60
C ASN A 46 -0.89 -12.83 -9.47
N LEU A 47 -0.87 -12.48 -10.75
CA LEU A 47 0.18 -12.81 -11.71
C LEU A 47 0.85 -11.52 -12.15
N ASP A 48 2.08 -11.31 -11.73
CA ASP A 48 2.91 -10.19 -12.16
C ASP A 48 3.90 -10.66 -13.23
N TYR A 49 3.90 -10.01 -14.38
CA TYR A 49 4.89 -10.20 -15.43
C TYR A 49 5.69 -8.92 -15.66
N LYS A 50 7.02 -9.05 -15.56
CA LYS A 50 8.00 -7.99 -15.72
C LYS A 50 8.65 -8.12 -17.10
N GLY A 51 8.21 -7.28 -18.03
CA GLY A 51 8.88 -7.06 -19.31
C GLY A 51 10.12 -6.17 -19.16
N LYS A 52 10.77 -5.87 -20.30
CA LYS A 52 11.92 -4.95 -20.35
C LYS A 52 11.50 -3.51 -20.05
N ASP A 53 10.46 -3.03 -20.74
CA ASP A 53 9.98 -1.65 -20.66
C ASP A 53 8.57 -1.52 -20.08
N PHE A 54 7.92 -2.65 -19.76
CA PHE A 54 6.57 -2.68 -19.20
C PHE A 54 6.44 -3.69 -18.05
N ARG A 55 5.41 -3.51 -17.24
CA ARG A 55 4.96 -4.46 -16.23
C ARG A 55 3.47 -4.64 -16.37
N THR A 56 3.02 -5.89 -16.32
CA THR A 56 1.60 -6.21 -16.30
C THR A 56 1.31 -7.06 -15.07
N GLN A 57 0.15 -6.85 -14.48
CA GLN A 57 -0.33 -7.63 -13.35
C GLN A 57 -1.77 -8.01 -13.60
N CYS A 58 -2.11 -9.28 -13.44
CA CYS A 58 -3.48 -9.77 -13.45
C CYS A 58 -3.84 -10.25 -12.04
N GLN A 59 -4.99 -9.87 -11.52
CA GLN A 59 -5.48 -10.24 -10.19
C GLN A 59 -6.84 -10.90 -10.33
N VAL A 60 -7.03 -12.07 -9.72
CA VAL A 60 -8.26 -12.84 -9.77
C VAL A 60 -8.64 -13.24 -8.35
N GLY A 61 -9.75 -12.73 -7.87
CA GLY A 61 -10.28 -12.98 -6.53
C GLY A 61 -11.52 -13.85 -6.55
N ASN A 62 -11.68 -14.64 -5.49
CA ASN A 62 -12.94 -15.27 -5.14
C ASN A 62 -14.01 -14.19 -4.93
N ASN A 63 -15.28 -14.48 -5.23
CA ASN A 63 -16.39 -13.53 -5.40
C ASN A 63 -16.33 -12.65 -6.66
N GLY A 64 -15.54 -13.07 -7.65
CA GLY A 64 -15.54 -12.50 -9.01
C GLY A 64 -14.90 -11.11 -9.08
N PHE A 65 -13.83 -10.90 -8.34
CA PHE A 65 -12.93 -9.76 -8.55
C PHE A 65 -11.94 -10.11 -9.65
N TYR A 66 -11.90 -9.34 -10.72
CA TYR A 66 -10.90 -9.46 -11.77
C TYR A 66 -10.24 -8.10 -11.95
N GLY A 67 -8.94 -8.01 -11.72
CA GLY A 67 -8.14 -6.81 -11.88
C GLY A 67 -7.05 -7.03 -12.91
N GLY A 68 -6.70 -5.99 -13.66
CA GLY A 68 -5.61 -5.98 -14.62
C GLY A 68 -4.91 -4.63 -14.56
N ASN A 69 -3.61 -4.62 -14.35
CA ASN A 69 -2.79 -3.42 -14.34
C ASN A 69 -1.73 -3.55 -15.41
N TYR A 70 -1.51 -2.49 -16.18
CA TYR A 70 -0.46 -2.42 -17.17
C TYR A 70 0.26 -1.09 -17.03
N ILE A 71 1.57 -1.08 -16.88
CA ILE A 71 2.37 0.14 -16.82
C ILE A 71 3.60 0.00 -17.70
N GLN A 72 3.86 1.01 -18.52
CA GLN A 72 4.95 1.06 -19.47
C GLN A 72 5.78 2.32 -19.27
N SER A 73 7.11 2.17 -19.33
CA SER A 73 8.03 3.30 -19.35
C SER A 73 8.01 3.94 -20.73
N VAL A 74 7.48 5.15 -20.83
CA VAL A 74 7.46 5.93 -22.08
C VAL A 74 8.75 6.74 -22.22
N THR A 75 9.34 7.15 -21.10
CA THR A 75 10.63 7.85 -21.03
C THR A 75 11.46 7.28 -19.89
N LYS A 76 12.75 7.64 -19.80
CA LYS A 76 13.65 7.23 -18.70
C LYS A 76 13.11 7.59 -17.30
N ASN A 77 12.29 8.64 -17.22
CA ASN A 77 11.77 9.19 -15.98
C ASN A 77 10.23 9.17 -15.91
N LEU A 78 9.54 8.77 -16.97
CA LEU A 78 8.07 8.79 -17.03
C LEU A 78 7.55 7.41 -17.41
N SER A 79 6.70 6.86 -16.55
CA SER A 79 5.94 5.64 -16.81
C SER A 79 4.46 5.94 -16.77
N LEU A 80 3.73 5.49 -17.78
CA LEU A 80 2.29 5.62 -17.88
C LEU A 80 1.66 4.24 -17.87
N GLY A 81 0.52 4.10 -17.25
CA GLY A 81 -0.18 2.85 -17.12
C GLY A 81 -1.67 3.02 -17.05
N THR A 82 -2.35 1.88 -17.11
CA THR A 82 -3.77 1.76 -16.89
C THR A 82 -4.02 0.62 -15.93
N GLU A 83 -5.09 0.76 -15.18
CA GLU A 83 -5.65 -0.30 -14.36
C GLU A 83 -7.10 -0.52 -14.79
N GLY A 84 -7.56 -1.73 -14.64
CA GLY A 84 -8.94 -2.12 -14.88
C GLY A 84 -9.33 -3.10 -13.81
N PHE A 85 -10.50 -2.91 -13.20
CA PHE A 85 -11.07 -3.89 -12.32
C PHE A 85 -12.53 -4.13 -12.63
N TRP A 86 -12.98 -5.35 -12.36
CA TRP A 86 -14.33 -5.82 -12.52
C TRP A 86 -14.72 -6.58 -11.26
N LEU A 87 -15.71 -6.06 -10.54
CA LEU A 87 -16.34 -6.75 -9.41
C LEU A 87 -17.66 -7.33 -9.88
N GLN A 88 -17.71 -8.66 -10.05
CA GLN A 88 -18.90 -9.38 -10.49
C GLN A 88 -20.05 -9.27 -9.49
N GLN A 89 -19.75 -9.30 -8.18
CA GLN A 89 -20.77 -9.22 -7.13
C GLN A 89 -21.43 -7.83 -7.05
N GLN A 90 -20.69 -6.75 -7.31
CA GLN A 90 -21.25 -5.39 -7.32
C GLN A 90 -21.65 -4.92 -8.74
N ARG A 91 -21.39 -5.72 -9.78
CA ARG A 91 -21.49 -5.33 -11.20
C ARG A 91 -20.84 -3.96 -11.47
N LYS A 92 -19.72 -3.70 -10.82
CA LYS A 92 -18.96 -2.46 -10.99
C LYS A 92 -17.68 -2.76 -11.73
N SER A 93 -17.50 -2.09 -12.86
CA SER A 93 -16.21 -1.95 -13.50
C SER A 93 -15.60 -0.60 -13.14
N GLY A 94 -14.28 -0.59 -13.05
CA GLY A 94 -13.49 0.63 -12.96
C GLY A 94 -12.31 0.52 -13.90
N VAL A 95 -11.96 1.62 -14.55
CA VAL A 95 -10.72 1.75 -15.32
C VAL A 95 -10.00 2.96 -14.76
N GLY A 96 -8.72 2.83 -14.44
CA GLY A 96 -7.89 3.91 -13.99
C GLY A 96 -6.71 4.16 -14.92
N PHE A 97 -6.26 5.40 -14.94
CA PHE A 97 -5.01 5.82 -15.55
C PHE A 97 -4.00 6.09 -14.46
N LEU A 98 -2.78 5.63 -14.67
CA LEU A 98 -1.67 5.73 -13.74
C LEU A 98 -0.54 6.49 -14.44
N ALA A 99 0.03 7.45 -13.75
CA ALA A 99 1.23 8.15 -14.18
C ALA A 99 2.25 8.12 -13.04
N ARG A 100 3.48 7.80 -13.37
CA ARG A 100 4.61 7.83 -12.45
C ARG A 100 5.74 8.60 -13.07
N TYR A 101 6.19 9.63 -12.38
CA TYR A 101 7.37 10.41 -12.72
C TYR A 101 8.45 10.15 -11.68
N ASP A 102 9.56 9.54 -12.10
CA ASP A 102 10.66 9.10 -11.25
C ASP A 102 11.93 9.87 -11.59
N THR A 103 12.47 10.59 -10.62
CA THR A 103 13.75 11.32 -10.68
C THR A 103 14.62 10.89 -9.50
N LYS A 104 15.94 11.11 -9.57
CA LYS A 104 16.90 10.69 -8.53
C LYS A 104 16.48 11.04 -7.09
N ASN A 105 15.86 12.21 -6.89
CA ASN A 105 15.48 12.72 -5.57
C ASN A 105 13.96 12.79 -5.34
N MET A 106 13.15 12.53 -6.37
CA MET A 106 11.73 12.86 -6.38
C MET A 106 10.93 11.79 -7.11
N VAL A 107 9.82 11.35 -6.53
CA VAL A 107 8.87 10.47 -7.19
C VAL A 107 7.49 11.08 -7.05
N ALA A 108 6.86 11.40 -8.18
CA ALA A 108 5.47 11.83 -8.25
C ALA A 108 4.65 10.71 -8.89
N THR A 109 3.51 10.38 -8.30
CA THR A 109 2.55 9.42 -8.83
C THR A 109 1.18 10.05 -8.90
N GLY A 110 0.45 9.79 -9.98
CA GLY A 110 -0.93 10.19 -10.13
C GLY A 110 -1.76 9.02 -10.63
N GLN A 111 -2.95 8.88 -10.06
CA GLN A 111 -3.92 7.85 -10.41
C GLN A 111 -5.27 8.52 -10.56
N ILE A 112 -5.95 8.24 -11.66
CA ILE A 112 -7.30 8.71 -11.93
C ILE A 112 -8.13 7.49 -12.29
N ALA A 113 -8.96 7.04 -11.36
CA ALA A 113 -9.90 5.94 -11.57
C ALA A 113 -11.26 6.46 -12.02
N SER A 114 -11.89 5.76 -12.97
CA SER A 114 -13.24 6.03 -13.47
C SER A 114 -14.32 5.87 -12.39
N THR A 115 -13.98 5.27 -11.26
CA THR A 115 -14.82 5.22 -10.06
C THR A 115 -14.87 6.54 -9.31
N GLY A 116 -14.19 7.57 -9.80
CA GLY A 116 -14.17 8.91 -9.22
C GLY A 116 -13.03 9.15 -8.24
N LEU A 117 -12.13 8.17 -8.03
CA LEU A 117 -10.97 8.33 -7.16
C LEU A 117 -9.80 8.95 -7.95
N VAL A 118 -9.33 10.09 -7.47
CA VAL A 118 -8.12 10.74 -7.93
C VAL A 118 -7.12 10.70 -6.77
N SER A 119 -5.99 10.04 -6.95
CA SER A 119 -4.92 9.99 -5.95
C SER A 119 -3.64 10.55 -6.55
N LEU A 120 -3.03 11.52 -5.87
CA LEU A 120 -1.78 12.16 -6.24
C LEU A 120 -0.83 12.01 -5.06
N SER A 121 0.32 11.37 -5.27
CA SER A 121 1.34 11.22 -4.24
C SER A 121 2.65 11.81 -4.72
N TYR A 122 3.35 12.50 -3.83
CA TYR A 122 4.60 13.17 -4.10
C TYR A 122 5.59 12.85 -2.99
N VAL A 123 6.69 12.21 -3.32
CA VAL A 123 7.74 11.85 -2.37
C VAL A 123 9.05 12.52 -2.78
N GLN A 124 9.56 13.38 -1.91
CA GLN A 124 10.83 14.07 -2.08
C GLN A 124 11.83 13.57 -1.05
N LYS A 125 12.95 13.01 -1.51
CA LYS A 125 14.10 12.71 -0.67
C LYS A 125 14.93 13.98 -0.51
N VAL A 126 14.86 14.58 0.67
CA VAL A 126 15.64 15.78 1.00
C VAL A 126 17.06 15.40 1.41
N SER A 127 17.22 14.25 2.08
CA SER A 127 18.52 13.72 2.51
C SER A 127 18.46 12.20 2.59
N ASN A 128 19.61 11.54 2.74
CA ASN A 128 19.69 10.09 2.99
C ASN A 128 18.94 9.67 4.27
N LYS A 129 18.70 10.62 5.18
CA LYS A 129 17.98 10.42 6.44
C LYS A 129 16.54 10.93 6.41
N VAL A 130 16.17 11.82 5.48
CA VAL A 130 14.91 12.55 5.53
C VAL A 130 14.18 12.45 4.21
N SER A 131 12.96 11.90 4.26
CA SER A 131 12.04 11.88 3.13
C SER A 131 10.76 12.60 3.52
N LEU A 132 10.28 13.49 2.65
CA LEU A 132 8.98 14.12 2.77
C LEU A 132 8.02 13.44 1.79
N ALA A 133 6.80 13.22 2.23
CA ALA A 133 5.73 12.65 1.42
C ALA A 133 4.50 13.55 1.52
N THR A 134 3.85 13.80 0.41
CA THR A 134 2.56 14.46 0.34
C THR A 134 1.64 13.54 -0.43
N ASP A 135 0.44 13.32 0.08
CA ASP A 135 -0.58 12.51 -0.56
C ASP A 135 -1.86 13.33 -0.64
N PHE A 136 -2.54 13.26 -1.77
CA PHE A 136 -3.78 13.98 -2.02
C PHE A 136 -4.75 13.02 -2.67
N MET A 137 -5.83 12.73 -1.96
CA MET A 137 -6.88 11.83 -2.42
C MET A 137 -8.18 12.60 -2.52
N TYR A 138 -8.78 12.57 -3.69
CA TYR A 138 -10.08 13.14 -3.97
C TYR A 138 -11.03 12.06 -4.47
N ASN A 139 -12.17 11.91 -3.80
CA ASN A 139 -13.22 11.00 -4.22
C ASN A 139 -14.41 11.81 -4.75
N HIS A 140 -14.62 11.76 -6.06
CA HIS A 140 -15.70 12.48 -6.74
C HIS A 140 -17.10 12.03 -6.31
N MET A 141 -17.29 10.75 -5.99
CA MET A 141 -18.60 10.20 -5.62
C MET A 141 -19.05 10.69 -4.24
N SER A 142 -18.13 10.71 -3.27
CA SER A 142 -18.42 11.20 -1.91
C SER A 142 -18.16 12.70 -1.75
N LYS A 143 -17.49 13.33 -2.72
CA LYS A 143 -16.91 14.68 -2.63
C LYS A 143 -15.93 14.85 -1.46
N ASP A 144 -15.35 13.74 -1.00
CA ASP A 144 -14.37 13.74 0.07
C ASP A 144 -12.99 14.07 -0.49
N VAL A 145 -12.33 15.04 0.13
CA VAL A 145 -10.96 15.45 -0.18
C VAL A 145 -10.12 15.24 1.07
N THR A 146 -9.07 14.44 0.96
CA THR A 146 -8.08 14.24 2.02
C THR A 146 -6.71 14.60 1.47
N ALA A 147 -6.10 15.67 2.00
CA ALA A 147 -4.69 15.93 1.80
C ALA A 147 -3.91 15.54 3.05
N SER A 148 -2.74 14.96 2.83
CA SER A 148 -1.90 14.39 3.86
C SER A 148 -0.46 14.83 3.62
N VAL A 149 0.21 15.33 4.64
CA VAL A 149 1.64 15.61 4.60
C VAL A 149 2.33 14.78 5.66
N GLY A 150 3.38 14.08 5.27
CA GLY A 150 4.17 13.26 6.17
C GLY A 150 5.66 13.42 5.96
N TYR A 151 6.39 13.01 6.97
CA TYR A 151 7.84 12.93 6.92
C TYR A 151 8.29 11.59 7.49
N ASP A 152 9.38 11.06 6.94
CA ASP A 152 10.06 9.87 7.40
C ASP A 152 11.52 10.25 7.69
N TYR A 153 11.88 10.17 8.95
CA TYR A 153 13.21 10.48 9.46
C TYR A 153 13.86 9.19 9.95
N ILE A 154 14.85 8.71 9.20
CA ILE A 154 15.58 7.47 9.47
C ILE A 154 16.93 7.83 10.08
N MET A 155 17.09 7.48 11.36
CA MET A 155 18.36 7.51 12.10
C MET A 155 18.97 6.11 12.14
N ARG A 156 20.20 5.99 12.65
CA ARG A 156 20.86 4.68 12.80
C ARG A 156 20.13 3.77 13.80
N GLN A 157 19.67 4.35 14.92
CA GLN A 157 19.03 3.61 16.01
C GLN A 157 17.52 3.85 16.11
N SER A 158 16.97 4.83 15.40
CA SER A 158 15.54 5.14 15.45
C SER A 158 14.98 5.54 14.09
N ARG A 159 13.67 5.37 13.91
CA ARG A 159 12.93 5.83 12.74
C ARG A 159 11.67 6.52 13.21
N LEU A 160 11.54 7.80 12.90
CA LEU A 160 10.40 8.62 13.25
C LEU A 160 9.59 8.91 11.99
N ARG A 161 8.30 8.62 12.01
CA ARG A 161 7.36 8.98 10.95
C ARG A 161 6.27 9.86 11.54
N GLY A 162 6.02 10.99 10.90
CA GLY A 162 4.88 11.83 11.21
C GLY A 162 3.97 11.96 9.99
N LYS A 163 2.66 12.08 10.22
CA LYS A 163 1.64 12.35 9.21
C LYS A 163 0.62 13.34 9.78
N VAL A 164 0.22 14.30 8.98
CA VAL A 164 -0.85 15.26 9.28
C VAL A 164 -1.85 15.21 8.14
N ASP A 165 -3.11 14.97 8.46
CA ASP A 165 -4.21 14.91 7.51
C ASP A 165 -5.13 16.14 7.62
N THR A 166 -5.74 16.54 6.51
CA THR A 166 -6.73 17.64 6.45
C THR A 166 -7.95 17.38 7.35
N ASN A 167 -8.24 16.12 7.66
CA ASN A 167 -9.34 15.72 8.54
C ASN A 167 -9.05 16.00 10.04
N GLY A 168 -7.97 16.70 10.36
CA GLY A 168 -7.59 17.02 11.74
C GLY A 168 -6.94 15.84 12.49
N ALA A 169 -6.59 14.77 11.78
CA ALA A 169 -5.88 13.63 12.33
C ALA A 169 -4.36 13.82 12.20
N VAL A 170 -3.65 13.70 13.32
CA VAL A 170 -2.18 13.73 13.39
C VAL A 170 -1.70 12.38 13.89
N SER A 171 -0.81 11.73 13.13
CA SER A 171 -0.24 10.43 13.49
C SER A 171 1.28 10.53 13.60
N ALA A 172 1.83 9.91 14.63
CA ALA A 172 3.27 9.76 14.84
C ALA A 172 3.61 8.30 15.14
N LEU A 173 4.66 7.78 14.51
CA LEU A 173 5.21 6.46 14.74
C LEU A 173 6.71 6.57 15.00
N LEU A 174 7.15 6.19 16.19
CA LEU A 174 8.55 6.12 16.57
C LEU A 174 8.95 4.65 16.74
N GLU A 175 9.83 4.17 15.86
CA GLU A 175 10.50 2.88 16.00
C GLU A 175 11.90 3.13 16.58
N GLU A 176 12.20 2.65 17.77
CA GLU A 176 13.49 2.79 18.44
C GLU A 176 14.13 1.42 18.68
N LYS A 177 15.34 1.21 18.16
CA LYS A 177 16.14 0.01 18.35
C LYS A 177 16.95 0.17 19.63
N ILE A 178 16.48 -0.42 20.72
CA ILE A 178 17.16 -0.39 22.02
C ILE A 178 18.34 -1.36 21.99
N ASN A 179 18.11 -2.57 21.48
CA ASN A 179 19.12 -3.62 21.31
C ASN A 179 18.93 -4.31 19.96
N PRO A 180 19.93 -5.05 19.43
CA PRO A 180 19.78 -5.86 18.21
C PRO A 180 18.54 -6.76 18.26
N TYR A 181 18.19 -7.24 19.45
CA TYR A 181 17.10 -8.19 19.70
C TYR A 181 15.75 -7.54 20.03
N ALA A 182 15.70 -6.22 20.25
CA ALA A 182 14.50 -5.54 20.73
C ALA A 182 14.33 -4.15 20.09
N THR A 183 13.21 -3.99 19.37
CA THR A 183 12.76 -2.71 18.80
C THR A 183 11.47 -2.27 19.49
N LEU A 184 11.51 -1.14 20.18
CA LEU A 184 10.34 -0.47 20.70
C LEU A 184 9.63 0.26 19.55
N VAL A 185 8.31 0.15 19.50
CA VAL A 185 7.45 0.83 18.53
C VAL A 185 6.39 1.58 19.31
N LEU A 186 6.43 2.91 19.23
CA LEU A 186 5.43 3.81 19.80
C LEU A 186 4.61 4.41 18.67
N SER A 187 3.30 4.34 18.78
CA SER A 187 2.35 4.93 17.82
C SER A 187 1.39 5.84 18.56
N ALA A 188 1.18 7.04 18.06
CA ALA A 188 0.18 7.98 18.56
C ALA A 188 -0.64 8.48 17.38
N GLU A 189 -1.96 8.52 17.54
CA GLU A 189 -2.89 9.12 16.59
C GLU A 189 -3.86 10.01 17.37
N ILE A 190 -3.95 11.27 16.97
CA ILE A 190 -4.76 12.29 17.63
C ILE A 190 -5.73 12.83 16.57
N ASP A 191 -7.02 12.62 16.78
CA ASP A 191 -8.09 13.22 15.97
C ASP A 191 -8.63 14.45 16.71
N HIS A 192 -8.26 15.63 16.24
CA HIS A 192 -8.64 16.90 16.88
C HIS A 192 -10.14 17.19 16.77
N TRP A 193 -10.83 16.70 15.73
CA TRP A 193 -12.25 16.98 15.53
C TRP A 193 -13.12 16.09 16.41
N LYS A 194 -12.80 14.80 16.47
CA LYS A 194 -13.52 13.84 17.33
C LYS A 194 -13.05 13.89 18.78
N LYS A 195 -11.94 14.59 19.06
CA LYS A 195 -11.24 14.62 20.35
C LYS A 195 -10.90 13.21 20.84
N ASP A 196 -10.56 12.33 19.91
CA ASP A 196 -10.21 10.94 20.18
C ASP A 196 -8.71 10.77 20.05
N ASN A 197 -8.08 10.22 21.08
CA ASN A 197 -6.63 10.06 21.17
C ASN A 197 -6.32 8.58 21.33
N LYS A 198 -5.62 8.01 20.36
CA LYS A 198 -5.22 6.61 20.35
C LYS A 198 -3.72 6.53 20.52
N PHE A 199 -3.29 5.93 21.61
CA PHE A 199 -1.90 5.66 21.88
C PHE A 199 -1.68 4.14 21.88
N GLY A 200 -0.63 3.71 21.21
CA GLY A 200 -0.21 2.33 21.11
C GLY A 200 1.28 2.23 21.40
N PHE A 201 1.68 1.19 22.12
CA PHE A 201 3.07 0.81 22.26
C PHE A 201 3.18 -0.68 21.94
N GLY A 202 4.29 -1.06 21.35
CA GLY A 202 4.60 -2.44 21.01
C GLY A 202 6.08 -2.66 21.13
N VAL A 203 6.46 -3.84 21.60
CA VAL A 203 7.86 -4.28 21.57
C VAL A 203 7.96 -5.39 20.55
N ARG A 204 8.76 -5.18 19.51
CA ARG A 204 9.16 -6.23 18.60
C ARG A 204 10.45 -6.83 19.15
N VAL A 205 10.31 -7.98 19.78
CA VAL A 205 11.45 -8.83 20.13
C VAL A 205 11.67 -9.75 18.93
N GLY A 206 12.88 -9.74 18.38
CA GLY A 206 13.20 -10.57 17.22
C GLY A 206 14.70 -10.85 17.16
N GLU A 207 15.03 -12.12 16.92
CA GLU A 207 16.36 -12.59 16.50
C GLU A 207 16.75 -12.04 15.11
#